data_AF-A0A1F6RAZ6-F1
#
_entry.id   AF-A0A1F6RAZ6-F1
#
_cell.length_a   1.000
_cell.length_b   1.000
_cell.length_c   1.000
_cell.angle_alpha   90.00
_cell.angle_beta   90.00
_cell.angle_gamma   90.00
#
_symmetry.space_group_name_H-M   'P 1'
#
loop_
_entity.id
_entity.type
_entity.pdbx_description
1 polymer ?
#
loop_
_entity_poly.entity_id
_entity_poly.type
_entity_poly.pdbx_seq_one_letter_code
_entity_poly.pdbx_strand_id
1 'polypeptide(L)'
;MSRVEQLVEKYRKKLLVDEKVEKYKMEIINPLADKVFSNDFAGIFCDLASEINDKLGCKIISYQQEGKNRFVIEGQHHRIYFQRSKPDVSDGIAGIHIVPIYIWKGVTKHLSPIFFFIEPDSREVRWDISFGSVEDYITTLFSNLVDDKDFFM
;
A
#
# COMPACT_ATOMS: atom_id res chain seq x y z
N MET A 1 33.53 5.02 36.81
CA MET A 1 33.09 4.92 35.40
C MET A 1 33.44 6.23 34.71
N SER A 2 34.19 6.19 33.62
CA SER A 2 34.56 7.39 32.85
C SER A 2 33.39 7.93 32.02
N ARG A 3 33.44 9.20 31.62
CA ARG A 3 32.41 9.83 30.76
C ARG A 3 32.21 9.09 29.43
N VAL A 4 33.29 8.50 28.91
CA VAL A 4 33.26 7.68 27.68
C VAL A 4 32.53 6.36 27.92
N GLU A 5 32.78 5.68 29.04
CA GLU A 5 32.08 4.43 29.40
C GLU A 5 30.57 4.62 29.54
N GLN A 6 30.13 5.74 30.14
CA GLN A 6 28.71 6.07 30.25
C GLN A 6 28.05 6.29 28.87
N LEU A 7 28.76 6.93 27.94
CA LEU A 7 28.29 7.10 26.57
C LEU A 7 28.19 5.75 25.86
N VAL A 8 29.23 4.93 25.94
CA VAL A 8 29.24 3.57 25.34
C VAL A 8 28.06 2.75 25.82
N GLU A 9 27.75 2.78 27.13
CA GLU A 9 26.62 2.06 27.69
C GLU A 9 25.26 2.59 27.17
N LYS A 10 25.13 3.91 27.02
CA LYS A 10 23.94 4.52 26.41
C LYS A 10 23.75 4.10 24.95
N TYR A 11 24.83 4.08 24.16
CA TYR A 11 24.80 3.62 22.76
C TYR A 11 24.45 2.14 22.66
N ARG A 12 25.02 1.26 23.52
CA ARG A 12 24.68 -0.17 23.56
C ARG A 12 23.20 -0.40 23.85
N LYS A 13 22.65 0.29 24.85
CA LYS A 13 21.22 0.19 25.16
C LYS A 13 20.36 0.62 23.99
N LYS A 14 20.74 1.70 23.29
CA LYS A 14 20.01 2.15 22.10
C LYS A 14 20.07 1.12 20.98
N LEU A 15 21.24 0.55 20.67
CA LEU A 15 21.38 -0.49 19.65
C LEU A 15 20.52 -1.73 19.94
N LEU A 16 20.49 -2.19 21.20
CA LEU A 16 19.63 -3.31 21.60
C LEU A 16 18.13 -3.00 21.46
N VAL A 17 17.73 -1.74 21.66
CA VAL A 17 16.34 -1.31 21.42
C VAL A 17 16.06 -1.27 19.92
N ASP A 18 16.96 -0.68 19.12
CA ASP A 18 16.82 -0.59 17.66
C ASP A 18 16.75 -2.00 17.02
N GLU A 19 17.58 -2.96 17.46
CA GLU A 19 17.54 -4.36 17.00
C GLU A 19 16.20 -5.04 17.32
N LYS A 20 15.67 -4.83 18.53
CA LYS A 20 14.36 -5.38 18.91
C LYS A 20 13.22 -4.79 18.09
N VAL A 21 13.27 -3.48 17.85
CA VAL A 21 12.27 -2.78 17.03
C VAL A 21 12.34 -3.27 15.58
N GLU A 22 13.53 -3.42 15.01
CA GLU A 22 13.68 -3.89 13.63
C GLU A 22 13.22 -5.35 13.48
N LYS A 23 13.56 -6.20 14.45
CA LYS A 23 13.06 -7.58 14.48
C LYS A 23 11.53 -7.63 14.54
N TYR A 24 10.92 -6.82 15.41
CA TYR A 24 9.46 -6.71 15.51
C TYR A 24 8.82 -6.22 14.19
N LYS A 25 9.42 -5.23 13.54
CA LYS A 25 8.99 -4.75 12.21
C LYS A 25 9.04 -5.87 11.18
N MET A 26 10.13 -6.63 11.12
CA MET A 26 10.29 -7.70 10.13
C MET A 26 9.40 -8.91 10.39
N GLU A 27 9.23 -9.33 11.65
CA GLU A 27 8.54 -10.58 11.98
C GLU A 27 7.03 -10.43 12.14
N ILE A 28 6.56 -9.25 12.55
CA ILE A 28 5.14 -9.01 12.87
C ILE A 28 4.53 -8.00 11.91
N ILE A 29 5.09 -6.80 11.84
CA ILE A 29 4.47 -5.68 11.11
C ILE A 29 4.50 -5.90 9.59
N ASN A 30 5.67 -6.23 9.03
CA ASN A 30 5.83 -6.39 7.59
C ASN A 30 4.91 -7.49 7.02
N PRO A 31 4.82 -8.70 7.62
CA PRO A 31 3.89 -9.72 7.15
C PRO A 31 2.43 -9.29 7.19
N LEU A 32 2.00 -8.59 8.25
CA LEU A 32 0.64 -8.07 8.36
C LEU A 32 0.38 -6.99 7.30
N ALA A 33 1.31 -6.05 7.13
CA ALA A 33 1.18 -4.99 6.13
C ALA A 33 1.23 -5.52 4.69
N ASP A 34 2.05 -6.53 4.41
CA ASP A 34 2.07 -7.24 3.13
C ASP A 34 0.73 -7.92 2.86
N LYS A 35 0.14 -8.57 3.88
CA LYS A 35 -1.17 -9.22 3.78
C LYS A 35 -2.28 -8.21 3.50
N VAL A 36 -2.36 -7.14 4.29
CA VAL A 36 -3.39 -6.09 4.11
C VAL A 36 -3.27 -5.45 2.74
N PHE A 37 -2.05 -5.11 2.32
CA PHE A 37 -1.83 -4.51 1.01
C PHE A 37 -2.17 -5.46 -0.15
N SER A 38 -1.73 -6.72 -0.07
CA SER A 38 -1.87 -7.66 -1.19
C SER A 38 -3.27 -8.24 -1.28
N ASN A 39 -3.90 -8.57 -0.16
CA ASN A 39 -5.17 -9.28 -0.13
C ASN A 39 -6.35 -8.31 0.04
N ASP A 40 -6.24 -7.38 1.00
CA ASP A 40 -7.38 -6.56 1.39
C ASP A 40 -7.49 -5.29 0.53
N PHE A 41 -6.43 -4.93 -0.19
CA PHE A 41 -6.41 -3.78 -1.09
C PHE A 41 -6.20 -4.19 -2.55
N ALA A 42 -5.05 -4.80 -2.87
CA ALA A 42 -4.74 -5.21 -4.25
C ALA A 42 -5.64 -6.37 -4.73
N GLY A 43 -6.07 -7.25 -3.81
CA GLY A 43 -7.03 -8.32 -4.10
C GLY A 43 -8.36 -7.77 -4.61
N ILE A 44 -8.91 -6.75 -3.96
CA ILE A 44 -10.16 -6.12 -4.38
C ILE A 44 -10.03 -5.50 -5.79
N PHE A 45 -8.88 -4.88 -6.10
CA PHE A 45 -8.59 -4.40 -7.46
C PHE A 45 -8.59 -5.54 -8.48
N CYS A 46 -7.93 -6.65 -8.16
CA CYS A 46 -7.83 -7.82 -9.03
C CYS A 46 -9.22 -8.44 -9.29
N ASP A 47 -10.02 -8.61 -8.24
CA ASP A 47 -11.35 -9.21 -8.33
C ASP A 47 -12.30 -8.35 -9.16
N LEU A 48 -12.36 -7.04 -8.89
CA LEU A 48 -13.20 -6.11 -9.65
C LEU A 48 -12.74 -5.97 -11.10
N ALA A 49 -11.44 -5.90 -11.37
CA ALA A 49 -10.92 -5.84 -12.74
C ALA A 49 -11.28 -7.11 -13.53
N SER A 50 -11.18 -8.28 -12.88
CA SER A 50 -11.55 -9.56 -13.48
C SER A 50 -13.04 -9.63 -13.77
N GLU A 51 -13.89 -9.26 -12.80
CA GLU A 51 -15.35 -9.26 -12.96
C GLU A 51 -15.80 -8.33 -14.09
N ILE A 52 -15.20 -7.13 -14.20
CA ILE A 52 -15.50 -6.19 -15.29
C ILE A 52 -15.12 -6.79 -16.65
N ASN A 53 -13.91 -7.31 -16.78
CA ASN A 53 -13.45 -7.89 -18.04
C ASN A 53 -14.30 -9.09 -18.47
N ASP A 54 -14.65 -9.96 -17.52
CA ASP A 54 -15.46 -11.16 -17.77
C ASP A 54 -16.87 -10.77 -18.26
N LYS A 55 -17.51 -9.78 -17.63
CA LYS A 55 -18.83 -9.29 -18.03
C LYS A 55 -18.81 -8.57 -19.39
N LEU A 56 -17.72 -7.90 -19.72
CA LEU A 56 -17.55 -7.23 -21.02
C LEU A 56 -17.12 -8.19 -22.14
N GLY A 57 -16.59 -9.37 -21.79
CA GLY A 57 -16.05 -10.34 -22.73
C GLY A 57 -14.75 -9.86 -23.40
N CYS A 58 -14.07 -8.88 -22.82
CA CYS A 58 -12.81 -8.34 -23.33
C CYS A 58 -11.91 -7.85 -22.19
N LYS A 59 -10.59 -7.85 -22.42
CA LYS A 59 -9.60 -7.45 -21.43
C LYS A 59 -9.25 -5.97 -21.57
N ILE A 60 -10.03 -5.11 -20.90
CA ILE A 60 -9.81 -3.65 -20.86
C ILE A 60 -8.88 -3.27 -19.71
N ILE A 61 -9.01 -3.93 -18.56
CA ILE A 61 -8.22 -3.64 -17.36
C ILE A 61 -7.24 -4.79 -17.13
N SER A 62 -5.95 -4.52 -17.19
CA SER A 62 -4.94 -5.49 -16.77
C SER A 62 -4.52 -5.20 -15.33
N TYR A 63 -4.37 -6.24 -14.52
CA TYR A 63 -3.82 -6.17 -13.17
C TYR A 63 -2.52 -6.97 -13.12
N GLN A 64 -1.50 -6.42 -12.48
CA GLN A 64 -0.25 -7.12 -12.24
C GLN A 64 0.36 -6.74 -10.89
N GLN A 65 0.63 -7.75 -10.06
CA GLN A 65 1.40 -7.59 -8.83
C GLN A 65 2.90 -7.52 -9.15
N GLU A 66 3.60 -6.52 -8.62
CA GLU A 66 5.04 -6.31 -8.80
C GLU A 66 5.78 -6.40 -7.46
N GLY A 67 6.03 -7.64 -7.02
CA GLY A 67 6.60 -7.91 -5.70
C GLY A 67 5.58 -7.71 -4.57
N LYS A 68 6.03 -7.41 -3.35
CA LYS A 68 5.15 -7.34 -2.17
C LYS A 68 4.60 -5.95 -1.88
N ASN A 69 5.20 -4.92 -2.47
CA ASN A 69 4.94 -3.52 -2.11
C ASN A 69 4.35 -2.71 -3.27
N ARG A 70 4.11 -3.34 -4.42
CA ARG A 70 3.59 -2.64 -5.59
C ARG A 70 2.68 -3.54 -6.40
N PHE A 71 1.64 -2.95 -6.96
CA PHE A 71 0.92 -3.51 -8.10
C PHE A 71 0.60 -2.39 -9.09
N VAL A 72 0.21 -2.78 -10.29
CA VAL A 72 -0.19 -1.87 -11.35
C VAL A 72 -1.53 -2.32 -11.92
N ILE A 73 -2.39 -1.34 -12.22
CA ILE A 73 -3.50 -1.52 -13.15
C ILE A 73 -3.21 -0.77 -14.45
N GLU A 74 -3.49 -1.41 -15.58
CA GLU A 74 -3.19 -0.86 -16.90
C GLU A 74 -4.44 -0.88 -17.78
N GLY A 75 -4.68 0.24 -18.45
CA GLY A 75 -5.61 0.37 -19.57
C GLY A 75 -4.82 0.45 -20.89
N GLN A 76 -5.42 0.97 -21.96
CA GLN A 76 -4.73 1.00 -23.26
C GLN A 76 -3.50 1.95 -23.28
N HIS A 77 -3.64 3.16 -22.76
CA HIS A 77 -2.55 4.16 -22.74
C HIS A 77 -2.14 4.63 -21.33
N HIS A 78 -2.65 3.93 -20.32
CA HIS A 78 -2.54 4.34 -18.93
C HIS A 78 -2.02 3.24 -18.04
N ARG A 79 -1.25 3.65 -17.04
CA ARG A 79 -0.81 2.79 -15.94
C ARG A 79 -1.03 3.51 -14.63
N ILE A 80 -1.55 2.82 -13.63
CA ILE A 80 -1.66 3.32 -12.27
C ILE A 80 -0.90 2.37 -11.36
N TYR A 81 0.22 2.85 -10.84
CA TYR A 81 1.01 2.11 -9.87
C TYR A 81 0.54 2.44 -8.46
N PHE A 82 0.32 1.43 -7.64
CA PHE A 82 0.05 1.58 -6.22
C PHE A 82 1.26 1.08 -5.46
N GLN A 83 2.02 1.99 -4.84
CA GLN A 83 3.26 1.67 -4.13
C GLN A 83 3.07 1.85 -2.63
N ARG A 84 3.22 0.77 -1.87
CA ARG A 84 3.24 0.78 -0.41
C ARG A 84 4.59 1.30 0.12
N SER A 85 4.54 2.11 1.16
CA SER A 85 5.70 2.57 1.93
C SER A 85 6.19 1.50 2.91
N LYS A 86 7.38 1.72 3.48
CA LYS A 86 7.76 1.00 4.70
C LYS A 86 6.80 1.39 5.83
N PRO A 87 6.47 0.46 6.75
CA PRO A 87 5.68 0.79 7.92
C PRO A 87 6.43 1.77 8.83
N ASP A 88 5.74 2.83 9.22
CA ASP A 88 6.16 3.70 10.31
C ASP A 88 5.48 3.23 11.60
N VAL A 89 6.23 3.03 12.67
CA VAL A 89 5.70 2.44 13.90
C VAL A 89 5.84 3.44 15.04
N SER A 90 4.71 3.87 15.58
CA SER A 90 4.64 4.76 16.74
C SER A 90 3.61 4.22 17.73
N ASP A 91 3.97 4.17 19.02
CA ASP A 91 3.08 3.76 20.11
C ASP A 91 2.36 2.41 19.86
N GLY A 92 3.07 1.46 19.25
CA GLY A 92 2.53 0.13 18.95
C GLY A 92 1.62 0.07 17.72
N ILE A 93 1.32 1.20 17.08
CA ILE A 93 0.53 1.28 15.86
C ILE A 93 1.47 1.42 14.66
N ALA A 94 1.27 0.59 13.64
CA ALA A 94 1.96 0.72 12.37
C ALA A 94 1.12 1.53 11.39
N GLY A 95 1.61 2.68 10.95
CA GLY A 95 1.06 3.47 9.85
C GLY A 95 1.72 3.10 8.53
N ILE A 96 0.91 2.90 7.50
CA ILE A 96 1.37 2.56 6.15
C ILE A 96 0.71 3.47 5.14
N HIS A 97 1.51 3.95 4.19
CA HIS A 97 1.06 4.76 3.06
C HIS A 97 1.04 3.93 1.79
N ILE A 98 0.03 4.12 0.96
CA ILE A 98 -0.01 3.68 -0.43
C ILE A 98 -0.01 4.93 -1.29
N VAL A 99 0.96 5.03 -2.18
CA VAL A 99 1.13 6.16 -3.10
C VAL A 99 0.67 5.70 -4.49
N PRO A 100 -0.49 6.18 -4.96
CA PRO A 100 -0.92 5.91 -6.32
C PRO A 100 -0.25 6.90 -7.29
N ILE A 101 0.34 6.37 -8.36
CA ILE A 101 1.05 7.14 -9.39
C ILE A 101 0.41 6.82 -10.73
N TYR A 102 -0.22 7.83 -11.32
CA TYR A 102 -0.83 7.76 -12.64
C TYR A 102 0.17 8.15 -13.71
N ILE A 103 0.35 7.29 -14.72
CA ILE A 103 1.21 7.57 -15.87
C ILE A 103 0.35 7.52 -17.13
N TRP A 104 0.37 8.63 -17.88
CA TRP A 104 -0.36 8.82 -19.14
C TRP A 104 0.56 9.45 -20.18
N LYS A 105 0.81 8.77 -21.30
CA LYS A 105 1.56 9.34 -22.45
C LYS A 105 2.86 10.08 -22.05
N GLY A 106 3.58 9.57 -21.05
CA GLY A 106 4.83 10.16 -20.53
C GLY A 106 4.65 11.23 -19.43
N VAL A 107 3.42 11.61 -19.10
CA VAL A 107 3.06 12.48 -17.98
C VAL A 107 2.84 11.63 -16.73
N THR A 108 3.50 12.02 -15.64
CA THR A 108 3.32 11.41 -14.32
C THR A 108 2.50 12.34 -13.42
N LYS A 109 1.43 11.82 -12.82
CA LYS A 109 0.60 12.52 -11.84
C LYS A 109 0.51 11.70 -10.56
N HIS A 110 0.77 12.35 -9.43
CA HIS A 110 0.54 11.75 -8.11
C HIS A 110 -0.94 11.91 -7.74
N LEU A 111 -1.60 10.79 -7.42
CA LEU A 111 -2.94 10.83 -6.84
C LEU A 111 -2.83 10.99 -5.32
N SER A 112 -3.96 11.31 -4.68
CA SER A 112 -4.01 11.41 -3.22
C SER A 112 -3.55 10.10 -2.58
N PRO A 113 -2.62 10.16 -1.60
CA PRO A 113 -2.17 8.97 -0.90
C PRO A 113 -3.32 8.35 -0.09
N ILE A 114 -3.23 7.04 0.08
CA ILE A 114 -4.13 6.23 0.89
C ILE A 114 -3.38 5.77 2.12
N PHE A 115 -4.05 5.73 3.26
CA PHE A 115 -3.42 5.38 4.52
C PHE A 115 -4.18 4.22 5.15
N PHE A 116 -3.43 3.32 5.79
CA PHE A 116 -4.02 2.37 6.72
C PHE A 116 -3.11 2.18 7.93
N PHE A 117 -3.75 1.90 9.05
CA PHE A 117 -3.13 1.68 10.34
C PHE A 117 -3.39 0.25 10.77
N ILE A 118 -2.35 -0.42 11.24
CA ILE A 118 -2.45 -1.76 11.84
C ILE A 118 -2.14 -1.62 13.32
N GLU A 119 -3.07 -2.09 14.15
CA GLU A 119 -2.78 -2.41 15.54
C GLU A 119 -2.40 -3.89 15.64
N PRO A 120 -1.12 -4.24 15.84
CA PRO A 120 -0.64 -5.61 15.67
C PRO A 120 -1.21 -6.61 16.68
N ASP A 121 -1.48 -6.14 17.90
CA ASP A 121 -1.98 -6.96 19.00
C ASP A 121 -3.44 -7.39 18.78
N SER A 122 -4.29 -6.47 18.34
CA SER A 122 -5.69 -6.74 17.98
C SER A 122 -5.85 -7.25 16.54
N ARG A 123 -4.83 -7.05 15.70
CA ARG A 123 -4.88 -7.18 14.22
C ARG A 123 -5.95 -6.30 13.58
N GLU A 124 -6.39 -5.26 14.27
CA GLU A 124 -7.35 -4.31 13.73
C GLU A 124 -6.67 -3.48 12.62
N VAL A 125 -7.37 -3.35 11.50
CA VAL A 125 -6.94 -2.52 10.37
C VAL A 125 -7.92 -1.37 10.24
N ARG A 126 -7.40 -0.14 10.31
CA ARG A 126 -8.18 1.08 10.12
C ARG A 126 -7.70 1.79 8.87
N TRP A 127 -8.61 1.98 7.92
CA TRP A 127 -8.35 2.71 6.68
C TRP A 127 -8.66 4.19 6.86
N ASP A 128 -7.76 5.04 6.39
CA ASP A 128 -8.01 6.48 6.24
C ASP A 128 -8.05 6.77 4.73
N ILE A 129 -9.28 6.71 4.21
CA ILE A 129 -9.64 6.83 2.80
C ILE A 129 -10.92 7.65 2.67
N SER A 130 -10.96 8.49 1.64
CA SER A 130 -12.02 9.49 1.44
C SER A 130 -13.43 8.92 1.29
N PHE A 131 -13.57 7.62 1.02
CA PHE A 131 -14.86 6.97 0.70
C PHE A 131 -15.34 6.00 1.79
N GLY A 132 -14.67 5.92 2.94
CA GLY A 132 -15.09 5.07 4.06
C GLY A 132 -14.85 3.56 3.89
N SER A 133 -14.68 3.06 2.67
CA SER A 133 -14.28 1.67 2.39
C SER A 133 -13.35 1.55 1.17
N VAL A 134 -12.55 0.48 1.13
CA VAL A 134 -11.61 0.21 0.02
C VAL A 134 -12.40 -0.08 -1.27
N GLU A 135 -13.49 -0.82 -1.18
CA GLU A 135 -14.37 -1.13 -2.32
C GLU A 135 -14.95 0.13 -2.95
N ASP A 136 -15.43 1.09 -2.15
CA ASP A 136 -16.00 2.34 -2.65
C ASP A 136 -14.95 3.21 -3.33
N TYR A 137 -13.73 3.26 -2.77
CA TYR A 137 -12.59 3.93 -3.40
C TYR A 137 -12.29 3.33 -4.79
N ILE A 138 -12.23 1.99 -4.89
CA ILE A 138 -11.86 1.29 -6.13
C ILE A 138 -12.97 1.44 -7.17
N THR A 139 -14.23 1.26 -6.78
CA THR A 139 -15.39 1.45 -7.65
C THR A 139 -15.41 2.86 -8.22
N THR A 140 -15.18 3.87 -7.37
CA THR A 140 -15.10 5.27 -7.81
C THR A 140 -13.95 5.49 -8.78
N LEU A 141 -12.78 4.90 -8.51
CA LEU A 141 -11.64 4.99 -9.42
C LEU A 141 -11.96 4.38 -10.79
N PHE A 142 -12.49 3.15 -10.84
CA PHE A 142 -12.86 2.52 -12.11
C PHE A 142 -13.97 3.28 -12.85
N SER A 143 -14.93 3.87 -12.13
CA SER A 143 -15.94 4.76 -12.74
C SER A 143 -15.31 5.99 -13.37
N ASN A 144 -14.27 6.57 -12.77
CA ASN A 144 -13.56 7.69 -13.39
C ASN A 144 -12.72 7.26 -14.61
N LEU A 145 -12.18 6.03 -14.59
CA LEU A 145 -11.35 5.51 -15.66
C LEU A 145 -12.14 5.11 -16.90
N VAL A 146 -13.40 4.70 -16.78
CA VAL A 146 -14.25 4.42 -17.96
C VAL A 146 -14.60 5.69 -18.72
N ASP A 147 -14.68 6.83 -18.03
CA ASP A 147 -14.91 8.15 -18.64
C ASP A 147 -13.64 8.69 -19.32
N ASP A 148 -12.46 8.15 -18.99
CA ASP A 148 -11.20 8.47 -19.64
C ASP A 148 -11.02 7.64 -20.92
N LYS A 149 -11.23 8.29 -22.07
CA LYS A 149 -11.08 7.66 -23.39
C LYS A 149 -9.71 7.04 -23.63
N ASP A 150 -8.64 7.63 -23.10
CA ASP A 150 -7.30 7.09 -23.31
C ASP A 150 -7.04 5.85 -22.40
N PHE A 151 -7.87 5.62 -21.38
CA PHE A 151 -7.83 4.40 -20.57
C PHE A 151 -8.67 3.29 -21.21
N PHE A 152 -9.87 3.63 -21.66
CA PHE A 152 -10.87 2.68 -22.16
C PHE A 152 -10.73 2.29 -23.64
N MET A 153 -10.52 3.26 -24.54
CA MET A 153 -10.39 3.03 -25.99
C MET A 153 -8.93 2.95 -26.42
#